data_AF-A0A3N5SHK0-F1
#
_entry.id   AF-A0A3N5SHK0-F1
#
_cell.length_a   1.000
_cell.length_b   1.000
_cell.length_c   1.000
_cell.angle_alpha   90.00
_cell.angle_beta   90.00
_cell.angle_gamma   90.00
#
_symmetry.space_group_name_H-M   'P 1'
#
loop_
_entity.id
_entity.type
_entity.pdbx_description
1 polymer ?
#
loop_
_entity_poly.entity_id
_entity_poly.type
_entity_poly.pdbx_seq_one_letter_code
_entity_poly.pdbx_strand_id
1 'polypeptide(L)'
;DELAEAIRAAHAGRATLSPEAAQALVETTNQLPAPGLDLTEREREVLALMVEGLNNTQIAGRLTVSPSTIKSHVSNILSKLGVASRTEAVTLALRNRIVP
;
A
#
# COMPACT_ATOMS: atom_id res chain seq x y z
N ASP A 1 -4.84 45.07 -14.62
CA ASP A 1 -6.01 44.17 -14.72
C ASP A 1 -5.71 42.67 -14.66
N GLU A 2 -4.47 42.22 -14.90
CA GLU A 2 -4.07 40.80 -14.74
C GLU A 2 -4.22 40.23 -13.32
N LEU A 3 -3.88 41.02 -12.29
CA LEU A 3 -4.01 40.57 -10.90
C LEU A 3 -5.48 40.30 -10.52
N ALA A 4 -6.43 41.06 -11.08
CA ALA A 4 -7.84 40.88 -10.82
C ALA A 4 -8.39 39.61 -11.49
N GLU A 5 -7.84 39.23 -12.64
CA GLU A 5 -8.12 37.96 -13.33
C GLU A 5 -7.65 36.76 -12.50
N ALA A 6 -6.42 36.85 -11.97
CA ALA A 6 -5.81 35.79 -11.17
C ALA A 6 -6.56 35.51 -9.87
N ILE A 7 -7.04 36.56 -9.20
CA ILE A 7 -7.86 36.43 -7.96
C ILE A 7 -9.22 35.79 -8.26
N ARG A 8 -9.84 36.09 -9.43
CA ARG A 8 -11.11 35.45 -9.85
C ARG A 8 -10.93 33.99 -10.24
N ALA A 9 -9.81 33.62 -10.86
CA ALA A 9 -9.49 32.25 -11.22
C ALA A 9 -9.29 31.33 -10.00
N ALA A 10 -8.63 31.84 -8.95
CA ALA A 10 -8.45 31.12 -7.69
C ALA A 10 -9.77 30.84 -6.95
N HIS A 11 -10.80 31.67 -7.15
CA HIS A 11 -12.12 31.49 -6.53
C HIS A 11 -12.90 30.27 -7.09
N ALA A 12 -12.55 29.75 -8.27
CA ALA A 12 -13.33 28.72 -8.97
C ALA A 12 -13.00 27.25 -8.59
N GLY A 13 -12.16 27.01 -7.58
CA GLY A 13 -11.92 25.65 -7.05
C GLY A 13 -11.18 24.70 -8.00
N ARG A 14 -10.53 25.20 -9.05
CA ARG A 14 -9.56 24.43 -9.85
C ARG A 14 -8.17 24.94 -9.50
N ALA A 15 -7.37 24.08 -8.86
CA ALA A 15 -5.99 24.38 -8.52
C ALA A 15 -5.24 24.82 -9.77
N THR A 16 -4.81 26.08 -9.82
CA THR A 16 -3.84 26.58 -10.80
C THR A 16 -2.45 26.10 -10.36
N LEU A 17 -2.21 24.80 -10.51
CA LEU A 17 -0.87 24.24 -10.35
C LEU A 17 -0.01 24.74 -11.51
N SER A 18 1.15 25.32 -11.22
CA SER A 18 2.12 25.61 -12.26
C SER A 18 2.62 24.29 -12.88
N PRO A 19 3.03 24.28 -14.17
CA PRO A 19 3.56 23.07 -14.81
C PRO A 19 4.69 22.42 -14.02
N GLU A 20 5.53 23.21 -13.35
CA GLU A 20 6.65 22.78 -12.53
C GLU A 20 6.17 22.15 -11.21
N ALA A 21 5.16 22.75 -10.57
CA ALA A 21 4.53 22.18 -9.38
C ALA A 21 3.79 20.87 -9.69
N ALA A 22 3.15 20.78 -10.86
CA ALA A 22 2.50 19.56 -11.33
C ALA A 22 3.53 18.45 -11.64
N GLN A 23 4.65 18.80 -12.30
CA GLN A 23 5.75 17.85 -12.55
C GLN A 23 6.41 17.36 -11.26
N ALA A 24 6.72 18.27 -10.32
CA ALA A 24 7.25 17.91 -9.01
C ALA A 24 6.28 17.01 -8.24
N LEU A 25 4.96 17.23 -8.36
CA LEU A 25 3.95 16.36 -7.77
C LEU A 25 3.97 14.97 -8.42
N VAL A 26 4.01 14.88 -9.76
CA VAL A 26 4.09 13.60 -10.50
C VAL A 26 5.38 12.83 -10.16
N GLU A 27 6.52 13.51 -10.06
CA GLU A 27 7.80 12.92 -9.65
C GLU A 27 7.76 12.40 -8.21
N THR A 28 7.13 13.14 -7.30
CA THR A 28 6.94 12.70 -5.90
C THR A 28 5.94 11.54 -5.81
N THR A 29 4.89 11.54 -6.64
CA THR A 29 3.88 10.47 -6.64
C THR A 29 4.43 9.17 -7.26
N ASN A 30 5.35 9.28 -8.22
CA ASN A 30 6.10 8.15 -8.78
C ASN A 30 7.15 7.55 -7.82
N GLN A 31 7.38 8.15 -6.65
CA GLN A 31 8.29 7.62 -5.62
C GLN A 31 7.58 6.86 -4.51
N LEU A 32 6.25 6.70 -4.54
CA LEU A 32 5.61 5.73 -3.66
C LEU A 32 6.04 4.33 -4.13
N PRO A 33 6.75 3.54 -3.30
CA PRO A 33 7.11 2.18 -3.67
C PRO A 33 5.85 1.43 -4.08
N ALA A 34 5.89 0.71 -5.20
CA ALA A 34 4.84 -0.22 -5.57
C ALA A 34 4.39 -1.03 -4.33
N PRO A 35 3.08 -1.19 -4.08
CA PRO A 35 2.58 -1.84 -2.88
C PRO A 35 3.28 -3.18 -2.62
N GLY A 36 3.85 -3.34 -1.44
CA GLY A 36 4.53 -4.57 -1.02
C GLY A 36 6.02 -4.69 -1.37
N LEU A 37 6.66 -3.66 -1.94
CA LEU A 37 8.12 -3.62 -2.13
C LEU A 37 8.90 -3.70 -0.81
N ASP A 38 8.31 -3.21 0.29
CA ASP A 38 8.91 -3.14 1.63
C ASP A 38 8.66 -4.39 2.49
N LEU A 39 7.92 -5.38 1.96
CA LEU A 39 7.78 -6.68 2.60
C LEU A 39 9.12 -7.42 2.56
N THR A 40 9.46 -8.09 3.64
CA THR A 40 10.54 -9.08 3.70
C THR A 40 10.12 -10.36 2.99
N GLU A 41 11.09 -11.24 2.69
CA GLU A 41 10.80 -12.54 2.08
C GLU A 41 9.81 -13.37 2.91
N ARG A 42 10.00 -13.40 4.23
CA ARG A 42 9.11 -14.11 5.14
C ARG A 42 7.70 -13.52 5.17
N GLU A 43 7.58 -12.19 5.07
CA GLU A 43 6.27 -11.52 5.00
C GLU A 43 5.56 -11.79 3.67
N ARG A 44 6.29 -11.85 2.56
CA ARG A 44 5.76 -12.28 1.25
C ARG A 44 5.26 -13.72 1.30
N GLU A 45 6.03 -14.63 1.88
CA GLU A 45 5.63 -16.03 2.05
C GLU A 45 4.34 -16.14 2.89
N VAL A 46 4.26 -15.43 4.02
CA VAL A 46 3.05 -15.39 4.86
C VAL A 46 1.87 -14.81 4.09
N LEU A 47 2.06 -13.72 3.34
CA LEU A 47 1.01 -13.11 2.52
C LEU A 47 0.50 -14.04 1.41
N ALA A 48 1.38 -14.80 0.76
CA ALA A 48 0.99 -15.81 -0.23
C ALA A 48 0.12 -16.90 0.40
N LEU A 49 0.50 -17.42 1.57
CA LEU A 49 -0.33 -18.38 2.31
C LEU A 49 -1.65 -17.76 2.80
N MET A 50 -1.69 -16.44 3.03
CA MET A 50 -2.93 -15.74 3.33
C MET A 50 -3.88 -15.71 2.14
N VAL A 51 -3.34 -15.50 0.93
CA VAL A 51 -4.07 -15.55 -0.34
C VAL A 51 -4.60 -16.97 -0.62
N GLU A 52 -3.84 -18.01 -0.26
CA GLU A 52 -4.30 -19.41 -0.28
C GLU A 52 -5.43 -19.71 0.75
N GLY A 53 -5.77 -18.75 1.63
CA GLY A 53 -6.85 -18.88 2.60
C GLY A 53 -6.46 -19.49 3.95
N LEU A 54 -5.18 -19.71 4.22
CA LEU A 54 -4.73 -20.40 5.45
C LEU A 54 -4.79 -19.48 6.67
N ASN A 55 -5.41 -19.92 7.76
CA ASN A 55 -5.38 -19.18 9.03
C ASN A 55 -4.00 -19.24 9.72
N ASN A 56 -3.79 -18.41 10.76
CA ASN A 56 -2.48 -18.29 11.41
C ASN A 56 -1.93 -19.62 11.97
N THR A 57 -2.80 -20.53 12.44
CA THR A 57 -2.39 -21.84 12.93
C THR A 57 -1.92 -22.75 11.80
N GLN A 58 -2.61 -22.72 10.65
CA GLN A 58 -2.21 -23.47 9.46
C GLN A 58 -0.89 -22.95 8.86
N ILE A 59 -0.75 -21.62 8.77
CA ILE A 59 0.50 -20.98 8.33
C ILE A 59 1.65 -21.35 9.28
N ALA A 60 1.42 -21.28 10.59
CA ALA A 60 2.41 -21.63 11.61
C ALA A 60 2.88 -23.09 11.46
N GLY A 61 1.95 -24.01 11.22
CA GLY A 61 2.27 -25.41 10.94
C GLY A 61 3.09 -25.60 9.67
N ARG A 62 2.74 -24.91 8.58
CA ARG A 62 3.46 -25.00 7.30
C ARG A 62 4.86 -24.40 7.34
N LEU A 63 5.04 -23.33 8.11
CA LEU A 63 6.32 -22.63 8.25
C LEU A 63 7.17 -23.11 9.44
N THR A 64 6.68 -24.10 10.20
CA THR A 64 7.31 -24.67 11.40
C THR A 64 7.68 -23.60 12.44
N VAL A 65 6.74 -22.69 12.73
CA VAL A 65 6.88 -21.63 13.73
C VAL A 65 5.68 -21.59 14.66
N SER A 66 5.72 -20.73 15.69
CA SER A 66 4.58 -20.56 16.59
C SER A 66 3.45 -19.72 15.97
N PRO A 67 2.17 -19.92 16.35
CA PRO A 67 1.06 -19.07 15.91
C PRO A 67 1.24 -17.60 16.30
N SER A 68 1.92 -17.28 17.40
CA SER A 68 2.22 -15.89 17.80
C SER A 68 3.23 -15.24 16.84
N THR A 69 4.23 -15.98 16.35
CA THR A 69 5.14 -15.50 15.30
C THR A 69 4.36 -15.07 14.05
N ILE A 70 3.38 -15.88 13.62
CA ILE A 70 2.54 -15.53 12.47
C ILE A 70 1.66 -14.31 12.75
N LYS A 71 1.11 -14.17 13.97
CA LYS A 71 0.37 -12.96 14.35
C LYS A 71 1.23 -11.70 14.18
N SER A 72 2.50 -11.74 14.60
CA SER A 72 3.43 -10.62 14.42
C SER A 72 3.70 -10.33 12.94
N HIS A 73 3.95 -11.36 12.12
CA HIS A 73 4.12 -11.16 10.67
C HIS A 73 2.88 -10.56 10.03
N VAL A 74 1.68 -11.05 10.36
CA VAL A 74 0.42 -10.49 9.84
C VAL A 74 0.27 -9.02 10.26
N SER A 75 0.53 -8.69 11.52
CA SER A 75 0.48 -7.29 11.98
C SER A 75 1.44 -6.37 11.21
N ASN A 76 2.66 -6.85 10.93
CA ASN A 76 3.64 -6.09 10.16
C ASN A 76 3.20 -5.93 8.70
N ILE A 77 2.67 -6.99 8.09
CA ILE A 77 2.13 -6.94 6.72
C ILE A 77 1.00 -5.92 6.62
N LEU A 78 0.04 -5.95 7.54
CA LEU A 78 -1.08 -5.00 7.57
C LEU A 78 -0.58 -3.55 7.68
N SER A 79 0.38 -3.31 8.57
CA SER A 79 1.02 -2.00 8.76
C SER A 79 1.72 -1.52 7.49
N LYS A 80 2.57 -2.38 6.88
CA LYS A 80 3.34 -2.08 5.67
C LYS A 80 2.46 -1.85 4.43
N LEU A 81 1.39 -2.62 4.30
CA LEU A 81 0.43 -2.47 3.21
C LEU A 81 -0.57 -1.33 3.46
N GLY A 82 -0.60 -0.73 4.66
CA GLY A 82 -1.52 0.34 5.02
C GLY A 82 -2.99 -0.08 5.06
N VAL A 83 -3.26 -1.33 5.44
CA VAL A 83 -4.62 -1.92 5.46
C VAL A 83 -5.02 -2.38 6.86
N ALA A 84 -6.32 -2.34 7.16
CA ALA A 84 -6.83 -2.61 8.50
C ALA A 84 -7.17 -4.08 8.73
N SER A 85 -7.35 -4.86 7.65
CA SER A 85 -7.82 -6.22 7.74
C SER A 85 -7.07 -7.20 6.83
N ARG A 86 -7.10 -8.47 7.24
CA ARG A 86 -6.60 -9.59 6.45
C ARG A 86 -7.22 -9.64 5.05
N THR A 87 -8.53 -9.41 4.96
CA THR A 87 -9.26 -9.43 3.68
C THR A 87 -8.80 -8.30 2.77
N GLU A 88 -8.58 -7.10 3.31
CA GLU A 88 -8.00 -5.99 2.56
C GLU A 88 -6.59 -6.32 2.07
N ALA A 89 -5.74 -6.89 2.92
CA ALA A 89 -4.39 -7.32 2.53
C ALA A 89 -4.40 -8.34 1.38
N VAL A 90 -5.24 -9.37 1.47
CA VAL A 90 -5.40 -10.37 0.40
C VAL A 90 -5.92 -9.73 -0.89
N THR A 91 -6.92 -8.84 -0.78
CA THR A 91 -7.48 -8.14 -1.94
C THR A 91 -6.45 -7.24 -2.62
N LEU A 92 -5.67 -6.50 -1.84
CA LEU A 92 -4.59 -5.64 -2.33
C LEU A 92 -3.50 -6.47 -2.99
N ALA A 93 -3.10 -7.58 -2.37
CA ALA A 93 -2.10 -8.50 -2.89
C ALA A 93 -2.47 -9.06 -4.26
N LEU A 94 -3.71 -9.53 -4.42
CA LEU A 94 -4.23 -10.04 -5.70
C LEU A 94 -4.34 -8.96 -6.77
N ARG A 95 -4.85 -7.77 -6.42
CA ARG A 95 -5.03 -6.65 -7.36
C ARG A 95 -3.70 -6.12 -7.91
N ASN A 96 -2.68 -6.07 -7.05
CA ASN A 96 -1.38 -5.51 -7.39
C ASN A 96 -0.33 -6.58 -7.73
N ARG A 97 -0.70 -7.86 -7.75
CA ARG A 97 0.20 -9.01 -8.00
C ARG A 97 1.44 -9.00 -7.09
N ILE A 98 1.24 -8.68 -5.81
CA ILE A 98 2.32 -8.60 -4.81
C ILE A 98 2.91 -9.99 -4.55
N VAL A 99 2.05 -11.00 -4.58
CA VAL A 99 2.38 -12.43 -4.44
C VAL A 99 1.61 -13.21 -5.51
N PRO A 100 2.03 -14.44 -5.83
CA PRO A 100 1.39 -15.29 -6.85
C PRO A 100 -0.10 -15.55 -6.61
#